data_AF-A0A7J7C2U2-F1
#
_entry.id   AF-A0A7J7C2U2-F1
#
_cell.length_a   1.000
_cell.length_b   1.000
_cell.length_c   1.000
_cell.angle_alpha   90.00
_cell.angle_beta   90.00
_cell.angle_gamma   90.00
#
_symmetry.space_group_name_H-M   'P 1'
#
loop_
_entity.id
_entity.type
_entity.pdbx_description
1 polymer ?
#
loop_
_entity_poly.entity_id
_entity_poly.type
_entity_poly.pdbx_seq_one_letter_code
_entity_poly.pdbx_strand_id
1 'polypeptide(L)'
;MPSYLPWSPDQKVVPRSCEAYFGNGFTRRIDLLPSASIRGAGSFGGGGWFRCFYSETLRSSICEGGKVRMVPERIKMSRGGESLDEVVGRREEEELPVFEDGAFEVLGVGGESRKRRRLASEEFLDQYVREGEIMRHTMRELLKSVRIVEDNEFQCDEWIEEPTLFVTRFEYANLFHTVTDWYSAYVSSRVTGLPNRPHLIFLDGHCKAPLEQTWKALFSGLRYAKNFTGPVCFRRAILSPLGYETALYKGLTEEINCQGASAPDLWQKPDDQKTARLSEFGEIIRAAFGFPVNRHRIEKPALGHNVLFVRREDYIAHPRHGGKVESRLSNEQEVFDSLQKWASNYSECKINLVNGLFAHMSMREQVRVIQDASVIIGAHGAGLTHIVSATPRTVVLEIISSQFRRPHFSLIAQWKGLEYHAINLPGSYARPAVVIERLSKILRRLEC
;
A
#
# COMPACT_ATOMS: atom_id res chain seq x y z
N MET A 1 13.56 7.76 -10.38
CA MET A 1 12.53 6.68 -10.44
C MET A 1 11.59 7.01 -11.58
N PRO A 2 11.04 6.01 -12.29
CA PRO A 2 9.84 6.20 -13.10
C PRO A 2 8.81 6.93 -12.23
N SER A 3 8.39 8.09 -12.70
CA SER A 3 8.14 9.24 -11.83
C SER A 3 6.91 9.11 -10.93
N TYR A 4 6.90 9.84 -9.81
CA TYR A 4 5.70 10.20 -9.06
C TYR A 4 4.80 11.20 -9.80
N LEU A 5 5.11 11.53 -11.07
CA LEU A 5 4.27 12.43 -11.88
C LEU A 5 2.80 12.02 -11.76
N PRO A 6 1.90 12.98 -11.56
CA PRO A 6 0.47 12.71 -11.47
C PRO A 6 0.01 11.91 -12.68
N TRP A 7 -0.96 11.03 -12.47
CA TRP A 7 -1.72 10.51 -13.60
C TRP A 7 -2.32 11.72 -14.30
N SER A 8 -1.99 11.92 -15.59
CA SER A 8 -2.42 13.10 -16.35
C SER A 8 -3.91 13.34 -16.09
N PRO A 9 -4.28 14.51 -15.54
CA PRO A 9 -5.66 14.81 -15.23
C PRO A 9 -6.37 15.14 -16.52
N ASP A 10 -6.84 14.12 -17.23
CA ASP A 10 -7.74 14.31 -18.35
C ASP A 10 -8.90 13.33 -18.26
N GLN A 11 -10.08 13.88 -18.52
CA GLN A 11 -11.39 13.24 -18.62
C GLN A 11 -12.15 12.99 -17.30
N LYS A 12 -13.47 13.21 -17.39
CA LYS A 12 -14.44 12.79 -16.38
C LYS A 12 -14.30 11.28 -16.19
N VAL A 13 -13.62 10.86 -15.13
CA VAL A 13 -13.47 9.45 -14.79
C VAL A 13 -14.86 8.84 -14.58
N VAL A 14 -15.19 7.81 -15.35
CA VAL A 14 -16.48 7.13 -15.26
C VAL A 14 -16.56 6.42 -13.89
N PRO A 15 -17.64 6.62 -13.10
CA PRO A 15 -17.80 5.93 -11.82
C PRO A 15 -17.70 4.40 -11.99
N ARG A 16 -17.05 3.73 -11.05
CA ARG A 16 -16.79 2.28 -11.05
C ARG A 16 -15.96 1.75 -12.24
N SER A 17 -15.37 2.61 -13.07
CA SER A 17 -14.33 2.20 -14.02
C SER A 17 -13.05 1.78 -13.29
N CYS A 18 -12.15 1.10 -14.01
CA CYS A 18 -10.87 0.69 -13.45
C CYS A 18 -9.96 1.87 -13.12
N GLU A 19 -10.06 2.98 -13.85
CA GLU A 19 -9.38 4.23 -13.48
C GLU A 19 -10.01 4.85 -12.21
N ALA A 20 -11.32 4.69 -11.97
CA ALA A 20 -11.95 5.14 -10.74
C ALA A 20 -11.53 4.33 -9.50
N TYR A 21 -11.25 3.03 -9.67
CA TYR A 21 -10.82 2.14 -8.59
C TYR A 21 -9.31 2.23 -8.30
N PHE A 22 -8.47 2.19 -9.35
CA PHE A 22 -7.02 2.05 -9.21
C PHE A 22 -6.24 3.31 -9.60
N GLY A 23 -6.89 4.26 -10.26
CA GLY A 23 -6.26 5.42 -10.85
C GLY A 23 -6.75 6.72 -10.21
N ASN A 24 -6.92 7.76 -11.03
CA ASN A 24 -7.31 9.09 -10.56
C ASN A 24 -8.82 9.22 -10.26
N GLY A 25 -9.41 8.28 -9.54
CA GLY A 25 -10.83 8.29 -9.15
C GLY A 25 -11.22 9.37 -8.14
N PHE A 26 -10.25 10.06 -7.54
CA PHE A 26 -10.44 11.12 -6.55
C PHE A 26 -10.69 12.48 -7.24
N THR A 27 -11.77 12.55 -8.03
CA THR A 27 -12.03 13.68 -8.94
C THR A 27 -12.80 14.84 -8.30
N ARG A 28 -13.53 14.59 -7.21
CA ARG A 28 -14.35 15.61 -6.56
C ARG A 28 -13.53 16.37 -5.54
N ARG A 29 -13.14 17.61 -5.87
CA ARG A 29 -12.43 18.52 -4.95
C ARG A 29 -13.41 19.21 -3.99
N ILE A 30 -13.06 19.24 -2.71
CA ILE A 30 -13.76 19.97 -1.65
C ILE A 30 -12.75 20.83 -0.89
N ASP A 31 -12.90 22.15 -0.92
CA ASP A 31 -12.06 23.07 -0.17
C ASP A 31 -12.70 23.38 1.19
N LEU A 32 -12.07 22.94 2.29
CA LEU A 32 -12.53 23.23 3.66
C LEU A 32 -12.00 24.57 4.18
N LEU A 33 -10.78 24.92 3.76
CA LEU A 33 -10.16 26.21 4.01
C LEU A 33 -9.47 26.67 2.71
N PRO A 34 -10.08 27.58 1.95
CA PRO A 34 -9.51 28.04 0.69
C PRO A 34 -8.23 28.85 0.93
N SER A 35 -7.27 28.75 0.01
CA SER A 35 -6.10 29.62 0.03
C SER A 35 -6.53 31.07 -0.19
N ALA A 36 -6.13 31.98 0.70
CA ALA A 36 -6.31 33.40 0.49
C ALA A 36 -5.55 33.81 -0.77
N SER A 37 -6.27 34.15 -1.84
CA SER A 37 -5.65 34.74 -3.03
C SER A 37 -4.86 35.97 -2.62
N ILE A 38 -3.60 36.07 -3.04
CA ILE A 38 -2.76 37.27 -2.90
C ILE A 38 -3.48 38.43 -3.60
N ARG A 39 -4.33 39.16 -2.88
CA ARG A 39 -4.85 40.46 -3.29
C ARG A 39 -4.22 41.48 -2.35
N GLY A 40 -3.18 42.15 -2.84
CA GLY A 40 -2.52 43.25 -2.15
C GLY A 40 -1.08 42.93 -1.80
N ALA A 41 -0.16 43.50 -2.59
CA ALA A 41 1.25 43.58 -2.25
C ALA A 41 1.39 44.32 -0.90
N GLY A 42 1.91 43.66 0.13
CA GLY A 42 2.23 44.31 1.40
C GLY A 42 2.28 43.42 2.65
N SER A 43 1.66 42.24 2.67
CA SER A 43 1.73 41.34 3.84
C SER A 43 2.42 40.02 3.48
N PHE A 44 3.64 39.82 3.97
CA PHE A 44 4.48 38.63 3.78
C PHE A 44 4.04 37.44 4.68
N GLY A 45 2.74 37.16 4.76
CA GLY A 45 2.21 36.06 5.58
C GLY A 45 0.85 35.58 5.13
N GLY A 46 0.75 34.87 4.01
CA GLY A 46 -0.52 34.26 3.58
C GLY A 46 -1.00 33.20 4.58
N GLY A 47 -2.31 33.08 4.82
CA GLY A 47 -2.88 32.03 5.70
C GLY A 47 -2.64 30.60 5.19
N GLY A 48 -3.00 29.61 6.00
CA GLY A 48 -3.03 28.20 5.60
C GLY A 48 -4.19 27.87 4.66
N TRP A 49 -4.22 26.63 4.19
CA TRP A 49 -5.29 26.11 3.34
C TRP A 49 -5.49 24.62 3.59
N PHE A 50 -6.67 24.10 3.28
CA PHE A 50 -6.98 22.68 3.41
C PHE A 50 -8.10 22.25 2.43
N ARG A 51 -7.89 21.12 1.76
CA ARG A 51 -8.83 20.54 0.80
C ARG A 51 -8.78 19.02 0.80
N CYS A 52 -9.82 18.40 0.29
CA CYS A 52 -9.89 16.97 0.05
C CYS A 52 -10.30 16.67 -1.39
N PHE A 53 -9.83 15.52 -1.89
CA PHE A 53 -10.21 14.92 -3.15
C PHE A 53 -10.97 13.64 -2.81
N TYR A 54 -12.26 13.59 -3.16
CA TYR A 54 -13.14 12.48 -2.86
C TYR A 54 -13.32 11.57 -4.08
N SER A 55 -13.24 10.26 -3.84
CA SER A 55 -13.61 9.23 -4.80
C SER A 55 -15.00 8.68 -4.47
N GLU A 56 -15.96 8.87 -5.38
CA GLU A 56 -17.30 8.30 -5.23
C GLU A 56 -17.28 6.76 -5.32
N THR A 57 -16.33 6.22 -6.08
CA THR A 57 -16.16 4.79 -6.30
C THR A 57 -15.59 4.11 -5.06
N LEU A 58 -14.49 4.65 -4.51
CA LEU A 58 -13.89 4.14 -3.27
C LEU A 58 -14.59 4.64 -2.00
N ARG A 59 -15.49 5.63 -2.12
CA ARG A 59 -16.13 6.31 -0.97
C ARG A 59 -15.12 6.77 0.09
N SER A 60 -13.98 7.25 -0.37
CA SER A 60 -12.82 7.62 0.45
C SER A 60 -12.23 8.94 -0.04
N SER A 61 -11.43 9.60 0.79
CA SER A 61 -10.83 10.91 0.51
C SER A 61 -9.33 10.91 0.71
N ILE A 62 -8.60 11.55 -0.21
CA ILE A 62 -7.23 12.01 0.03
C ILE A 62 -7.31 13.49 0.39
N CYS A 63 -6.82 13.87 1.55
CA CYS A 63 -6.84 15.27 2.00
C CYS A 63 -5.45 15.87 2.02
N GLU A 64 -5.34 17.17 1.84
CA GLU A 64 -4.08 17.89 1.99
C GLU A 64 -4.29 19.32 2.47
N GLY A 65 -3.28 19.85 3.15
CA GLY A 65 -3.28 21.23 3.60
C GLY A 65 -1.89 21.83 3.64
N GLY A 66 -1.83 23.16 3.60
CA GLY A 66 -0.61 23.93 3.76
C GLY A 66 -0.64 24.76 5.05
N LYS A 67 0.53 24.88 5.69
CA LYS A 67 0.68 25.43 7.04
C LYS A 67 -0.18 24.68 8.06
N VAL A 68 0.07 23.37 8.12
CA VAL A 68 -0.56 22.46 9.09
C VAL A 68 0.42 22.20 10.22
N ARG A 69 -0.01 22.30 11.47
CA ARG A 69 0.76 21.95 12.67
C ARG A 69 0.26 20.62 13.23
N MET A 70 1.18 19.72 13.55
CA MET A 70 0.92 18.54 14.38
C MET A 70 1.46 18.82 15.78
N VAL A 71 0.67 18.50 16.81
CA VAL A 71 1.04 18.60 18.23
C VAL A 71 1.16 17.18 18.79
N PRO A 72 2.36 16.58 18.79
CA PRO A 72 2.54 15.17 19.15
C PRO A 72 1.99 14.81 20.53
N GLU A 73 2.04 15.72 21.49
CA GLU A 73 1.57 15.52 22.88
C GLU A 73 0.07 15.21 22.95
N ARG A 74 -0.70 15.74 21.99
CA ARG A 74 -2.15 15.57 21.87
C ARG A 74 -2.57 14.31 21.08
N ILE A 75 -1.61 13.46 20.71
CA ILE A 75 -1.87 12.16 20.07
C ILE A 75 -1.57 11.08 21.10
N LYS A 76 -2.57 10.41 21.69
CA LYS A 76 -2.30 9.32 22.65
C LYS A 76 -2.06 8.01 21.92
N MET A 77 -0.85 7.49 22.08
CA MET A 77 -0.38 6.18 21.61
C MET A 77 1.03 5.94 22.17
N SER A 78 1.55 4.72 22.00
CA SER A 78 2.96 4.36 22.21
C SER A 78 3.90 5.15 21.30
N ARG A 79 5.20 5.07 21.60
CA ARG A 79 6.23 5.84 20.89
C ARG A 79 6.35 5.46 19.42
N GLY A 80 6.18 4.17 19.10
CA GLY A 80 6.39 3.66 17.75
C GLY A 80 7.87 3.64 17.37
N GLY A 81 8.19 2.70 16.48
CA GLY A 81 9.56 2.53 15.98
C GLY A 81 10.55 1.90 16.97
N GLU A 82 10.06 1.34 18.06
CA GLU A 82 10.84 0.47 18.95
C GLU A 82 11.22 -0.84 18.24
N SER A 83 12.19 -1.58 18.79
CA SER A 83 12.46 -2.94 18.31
C SER A 83 11.33 -3.89 18.73
N LEU A 84 11.14 -4.98 17.99
CA LEU A 84 10.06 -5.94 18.27
C LEU A 84 10.22 -6.59 19.66
N ASP A 85 11.47 -6.91 20.03
CA ASP A 85 11.79 -7.57 21.29
C ASP A 85 11.49 -6.68 22.52
N GLU A 86 11.56 -5.35 22.37
CA GLU A 86 11.25 -4.39 23.43
C GLU A 86 9.76 -4.28 23.76
N VAL A 87 8.89 -4.76 22.87
CA VAL A 87 7.45 -4.47 22.93
C VAL A 87 6.57 -5.72 22.96
N VAL A 88 7.17 -6.91 23.14
CA VAL A 88 6.45 -8.18 23.18
C VAL A 88 5.31 -8.13 24.20
N GLY A 89 4.13 -8.57 23.78
CA GLY A 89 2.90 -8.56 24.59
C GLY A 89 2.14 -7.23 24.59
N ARG A 90 2.66 -6.15 23.98
CA ARG A 90 1.96 -4.86 23.87
C ARG A 90 0.63 -5.04 23.14
N ARG A 91 -0.45 -4.46 23.68
CA ARG A 91 -1.79 -4.52 23.07
C ARG A 91 -1.93 -3.54 21.92
N GLU A 92 -2.86 -3.82 21.01
CA GLU A 92 -3.07 -3.02 19.80
C GLU A 92 -3.63 -1.62 20.13
N GLU A 93 -4.48 -1.52 21.15
CA GLU A 93 -5.09 -0.25 21.56
C GLU A 93 -4.07 0.77 22.04
N GLU A 94 -2.90 0.30 22.51
CA GLU A 94 -1.78 1.15 22.94
C GLU A 94 -1.05 1.77 21.73
N GLU A 95 -1.12 1.14 20.56
CA GLU A 95 -0.42 1.57 19.35
C GLU A 95 -1.32 2.41 18.42
N LEU A 96 -2.64 2.25 18.49
CA LEU A 96 -3.57 3.00 17.66
C LEU A 96 -3.81 4.44 18.19
N PRO A 97 -3.65 5.47 17.34
CA PRO A 97 -3.67 6.88 17.78
C PRO A 97 -5.04 7.37 18.21
N VAL A 98 -5.16 7.88 19.45
CA VAL A 98 -6.31 8.70 19.89
C VAL A 98 -5.94 10.17 19.71
N PHE A 99 -6.64 10.89 18.85
CA PHE A 99 -6.40 12.31 18.62
C PHE A 99 -7.26 13.15 19.55
N GLU A 100 -6.63 13.98 20.40
CA GLU A 100 -7.34 15.00 21.15
C GLU A 100 -7.65 16.21 20.26
N ASP A 101 -8.66 17.01 20.59
CA ASP A 101 -8.98 18.24 19.85
C ASP A 101 -7.72 19.12 19.73
N GLY A 102 -7.38 19.53 18.51
CA GLY A 102 -6.15 20.28 18.19
C GLY A 102 -4.87 19.45 18.17
N ALA A 103 -4.95 18.12 18.09
CA ALA A 103 -3.79 17.29 17.73
C ALA A 103 -3.20 17.72 16.37
N PHE A 104 -4.06 18.23 15.49
CA PHE A 104 -3.69 18.93 14.28
C PHE A 104 -4.35 20.31 14.23
N GLU A 105 -3.65 21.28 13.68
CA GLU A 105 -4.11 22.66 13.54
C GLU A 105 -3.73 23.21 12.16
N VAL A 106 -4.53 24.12 11.61
CA VAL A 106 -4.26 24.82 10.34
C VAL A 106 -4.29 26.31 10.57
N LEU A 107 -3.31 27.03 10.02
CA LEU A 107 -3.26 28.49 10.12
C LEU A 107 -4.45 29.13 9.39
N GLY A 108 -5.25 29.92 10.09
CA GLY A 108 -6.33 30.73 9.52
C GLY A 108 -5.85 32.01 8.84
N VAL A 109 -6.78 32.75 8.25
CA VAL A 109 -6.54 34.10 7.70
C VAL A 109 -7.00 35.13 8.75
N GLY A 110 -6.13 36.08 9.11
CA GLY A 110 -6.43 37.10 10.12
C GLY A 110 -7.62 37.98 9.71
N GLY A 111 -8.52 38.26 10.64
CA GLY A 111 -9.62 39.23 10.48
C GLY A 111 -11.03 38.65 10.41
N GLU A 112 -11.21 37.34 10.26
CA GLU A 112 -12.50 36.72 10.55
C GLU A 112 -12.57 36.37 12.05
N SER A 113 -13.62 36.81 12.73
CA SER A 113 -14.00 36.44 14.10
C SER A 113 -14.35 34.94 14.22
N ARG A 114 -13.40 34.05 13.89
CA ARG A 114 -13.55 32.59 13.91
C ARG A 114 -12.64 31.99 14.98
N LYS A 115 -12.85 32.37 16.24
CA LYS A 115 -12.20 31.71 17.37
C LYS A 115 -12.44 30.20 17.30
N ARG A 116 -11.35 29.41 17.25
CA ARG A 116 -11.32 27.96 17.57
C ARG A 116 -12.38 27.11 16.87
N ARG A 117 -12.59 27.30 15.56
CA ARG A 117 -13.51 26.44 14.79
C ARG A 117 -12.82 25.12 14.43
N ARG A 118 -13.55 24.01 14.53
CA ARG A 118 -13.16 22.74 13.90
C ARG A 118 -13.11 22.93 12.38
N LEU A 119 -12.09 22.36 11.75
CA LEU A 119 -11.91 22.46 10.29
C LEU A 119 -13.02 21.69 9.55
N ALA A 120 -13.30 20.46 9.98
CA ALA A 120 -14.33 19.60 9.44
C ALA A 120 -15.56 19.56 10.36
N SER A 121 -16.76 19.70 9.78
CA SER A 121 -18.01 19.44 10.50
C SER A 121 -18.37 17.95 10.45
N GLU A 122 -19.27 17.50 11.32
CA GLU A 122 -19.75 16.10 11.30
C GLU A 122 -20.40 15.77 9.94
N GLU A 123 -21.16 16.70 9.34
CA GLU A 123 -21.77 16.50 8.01
C GLU A 123 -20.71 16.29 6.92
N PHE A 124 -19.60 17.04 6.99
CA PHE A 124 -18.49 16.84 6.06
C PHE A 124 -17.88 15.45 6.24
N LEU A 125 -17.62 15.04 7.49
CA LEU A 125 -17.03 13.74 7.78
C LEU A 125 -17.96 12.62 7.29
N ASP A 126 -19.26 12.69 7.58
CA ASP A 126 -20.26 11.71 7.13
C ASP A 126 -20.36 11.59 5.61
N GLN A 127 -20.17 12.71 4.90
CA GLN A 127 -20.26 12.70 3.45
C GLN A 127 -18.99 12.17 2.79
N TYR A 128 -17.81 12.59 3.26
CA TYR A 128 -16.54 12.43 2.53
C TYR A 128 -15.50 11.54 3.22
N VAL A 129 -15.64 11.24 4.51
CA VAL A 129 -14.73 10.39 5.30
C VAL A 129 -15.56 9.47 6.20
N ARG A 130 -16.30 8.57 5.55
CA ARG A 130 -17.27 7.69 6.20
C ARG A 130 -16.57 6.72 7.14
N GLU A 131 -17.18 6.42 8.28
CA GLU A 131 -16.65 5.42 9.22
C GLU A 131 -16.50 4.04 8.58
N GLY A 132 -17.35 3.66 7.64
CA GLY A 132 -17.31 2.33 7.03
C GLY A 132 -17.78 1.24 8.00
N GLU A 133 -17.26 0.02 7.85
CA GLU A 133 -17.63 -1.15 8.69
C GLU A 133 -16.60 -1.45 9.80
N ILE A 134 -15.85 -0.43 10.21
CA ILE A 134 -14.75 -0.57 11.18
C ILE A 134 -15.10 0.12 12.49
N MET A 135 -14.60 -0.43 13.59
CA MET A 135 -14.85 0.11 14.92
C MET A 135 -14.18 1.47 15.16
N ARG A 136 -13.08 1.78 14.44
CA ARG A 136 -12.31 3.02 14.64
C ARG A 136 -11.63 3.48 13.36
N HIS A 137 -12.15 4.55 12.75
CA HIS A 137 -11.59 5.16 11.55
C HIS A 137 -10.59 6.27 11.91
N THR A 138 -9.31 5.93 12.04
CA THR A 138 -8.26 6.85 12.55
C THR A 138 -8.11 8.14 11.73
N MET A 139 -8.26 8.08 10.39
CA MET A 139 -8.23 9.27 9.54
C MET A 139 -9.41 10.23 9.78
N ARG A 140 -10.60 9.68 10.07
CA ARG A 140 -11.80 10.47 10.39
C ARG A 140 -11.62 11.17 11.73
N GLU A 141 -11.15 10.43 12.74
CA GLU A 141 -10.83 10.97 14.07
C GLU A 141 -9.75 12.05 14.00
N LEU A 142 -8.72 11.85 13.16
CA LEU A 142 -7.71 12.86 12.90
C LEU A 142 -8.35 14.14 12.35
N LEU A 143 -9.14 14.05 11.27
CA LEU A 143 -9.78 15.21 10.65
C LEU A 143 -10.74 15.93 11.60
N LYS A 144 -11.46 15.16 12.43
CA LYS A 144 -12.33 15.68 13.50
C LYS A 144 -11.56 16.50 14.54
N SER A 145 -10.31 16.11 14.83
CA SER A 145 -9.44 16.82 15.77
C SER A 145 -8.91 18.16 15.22
N VAL A 146 -8.96 18.40 13.91
CA VAL A 146 -8.27 19.54 13.29
C VAL A 146 -8.94 20.87 13.69
N ARG A 147 -8.15 21.81 14.22
CA ARG A 147 -8.61 23.17 14.58
C ARG A 147 -8.01 24.24 13.67
N ILE A 148 -8.78 25.28 13.37
CA ILE A 148 -8.26 26.50 12.74
C ILE A 148 -7.78 27.45 13.84
N VAL A 149 -6.54 27.93 13.72
CA VAL A 149 -5.90 28.81 14.72
C VAL A 149 -5.36 30.08 14.09
N GLU A 150 -5.19 31.13 14.89
CA GLU A 150 -4.65 32.41 14.46
C GLU A 150 -3.11 32.38 14.40
N ASP A 151 -2.51 33.35 13.70
CA ASP A 151 -1.07 33.43 13.47
C ASP A 151 -0.26 33.55 14.77
N ASN A 152 -0.75 34.34 15.73
CA ASN A 152 -0.15 34.47 17.06
C ASN A 152 -0.13 33.16 17.88
N GLU A 153 -1.08 32.27 17.63
CA GLU A 153 -1.18 30.95 18.27
C GLU A 153 -0.45 29.85 17.48
N PHE A 154 0.00 30.13 16.24
CA PHE A 154 0.64 29.17 15.32
C PHE A 154 2.17 29.20 15.42
N GLN A 155 2.70 28.83 16.58
CA GLN A 155 4.14 28.65 16.82
C GLN A 155 4.59 27.21 16.56
N CYS A 156 5.76 27.03 15.97
CA CYS A 156 6.30 25.73 15.58
C CYS A 156 7.73 25.61 16.07
N ASP A 157 8.08 24.47 16.66
CA ASP A 157 9.45 24.17 17.07
C ASP A 157 10.29 23.70 15.87
N GLU A 158 9.65 22.99 14.94
CA GLU A 158 10.26 22.47 13.71
C GLU A 158 9.34 22.78 12.51
N TRP A 159 9.94 23.12 11.37
CA TRP A 159 9.26 23.21 10.08
C TRP A 159 9.79 22.14 9.13
N ILE A 160 8.88 21.37 8.54
CA ILE A 160 9.15 20.45 7.44
C ILE A 160 8.74 21.13 6.13
N GLU A 161 9.73 21.42 5.30
CA GLU A 161 9.58 22.18 4.06
C GLU A 161 9.07 21.29 2.91
N GLU A 162 9.49 20.03 2.88
CA GLU A 162 9.11 19.06 1.86
C GLU A 162 7.69 18.49 2.09
N PRO A 163 6.97 18.13 1.01
CA PRO A 163 5.68 17.45 1.13
C PRO A 163 5.77 16.18 1.97
N THR A 164 4.84 16.05 2.93
CA THR A 164 4.84 14.95 3.90
C THR A 164 3.52 14.19 3.87
N LEU A 165 3.58 12.87 3.70
CA LEU A 165 2.44 11.97 3.84
C LEU A 165 2.29 11.52 5.29
N PHE A 166 1.05 11.52 5.75
CA PHE A 166 0.61 10.90 6.98
C PHE A 166 -0.06 9.58 6.67
N VAL A 167 0.42 8.53 7.32
CA VAL A 167 -0.06 7.16 7.18
C VAL A 167 -0.30 6.59 8.56
N THR A 168 -1.48 5.99 8.77
CA THR A 168 -1.74 5.11 9.91
C THR A 168 -1.77 3.69 9.37
N ARG A 169 -0.83 2.86 9.82
CA ARG A 169 -0.72 1.47 9.36
C ARG A 169 -1.78 0.59 10.01
N PHE A 170 -2.28 -0.37 9.26
CA PHE A 170 -3.17 -1.41 9.76
C PHE A 170 -2.53 -2.78 9.56
N GLU A 171 -2.50 -3.63 10.61
CA GLU A 171 -1.90 -4.97 10.51
C GLU A 171 -0.48 -4.93 9.91
N TYR A 172 0.36 -4.00 10.39
CA TYR A 172 1.66 -3.59 9.82
C TYR A 172 2.71 -4.71 9.66
N ALA A 173 2.48 -5.87 10.27
CA ALA A 173 3.31 -7.07 10.17
C ALA A 173 2.84 -8.03 9.06
N ASN A 174 1.61 -7.89 8.59
CA ASN A 174 1.02 -8.70 7.54
C ASN A 174 1.26 -8.04 6.17
N LEU A 175 1.93 -8.77 5.27
CA LEU A 175 2.29 -8.24 3.96
C LEU A 175 1.09 -7.77 3.13
N PHE A 176 -0.05 -8.45 3.20
CA PHE A 176 -1.23 -8.05 2.42
C PHE A 176 -1.70 -6.64 2.81
N HIS A 177 -1.91 -6.43 4.11
CA HIS A 177 -2.34 -5.13 4.63
C HIS A 177 -1.27 -4.05 4.45
N THR A 178 0.00 -4.41 4.60
CA THR A 178 1.07 -3.44 4.38
C THR A 178 1.18 -3.02 2.90
N VAL A 179 0.90 -3.92 1.96
CA VAL A 179 0.84 -3.58 0.53
C VAL A 179 -0.33 -2.66 0.22
N THR A 180 -1.49 -2.83 0.87
CA THR A 180 -2.61 -1.89 0.68
C THR A 180 -2.27 -0.50 1.22
N ASP A 181 -1.54 -0.41 2.35
CA ASP A 181 -1.03 0.86 2.88
C ASP A 181 0.03 1.49 1.94
N TRP A 182 0.97 0.70 1.41
CA TRP A 182 1.94 1.17 0.39
C TRP A 182 1.23 1.72 -0.83
N TYR A 183 0.20 1.02 -1.29
CA TYR A 183 -0.58 1.44 -2.44
C TYR A 183 -1.35 2.72 -2.17
N SER A 184 -1.97 2.86 -0.98
CA SER A 184 -2.66 4.09 -0.57
C SER A 184 -1.72 5.31 -0.57
N ALA A 185 -0.53 5.17 0.02
CA ALA A 185 0.47 6.25 0.05
C ALA A 185 1.01 6.57 -1.36
N TYR A 186 1.20 5.56 -2.20
CA TYR A 186 1.56 5.73 -3.61
C TYR A 186 0.50 6.52 -4.37
N VAL A 187 -0.77 6.11 -4.29
CA VAL A 187 -1.91 6.79 -4.92
C VAL A 187 -2.03 8.23 -4.41
N SER A 188 -1.89 8.45 -3.10
CA SER A 188 -1.95 9.79 -2.48
C SER A 188 -0.91 10.73 -3.06
N SER A 189 0.32 10.24 -3.29
CA SER A 189 1.39 11.01 -3.92
C SER A 189 1.07 11.40 -5.37
N ARG A 190 0.37 10.52 -6.10
CA ARG A 190 -0.01 10.72 -7.51
C ARG A 190 -1.18 11.68 -7.64
N VAL A 191 -2.25 11.48 -6.85
CA VAL A 191 -3.46 12.31 -6.85
C VAL A 191 -3.15 13.75 -6.43
N THR A 192 -2.27 13.93 -5.45
CA THR A 192 -1.84 15.27 -5.02
C THR A 192 -0.73 15.87 -5.91
N GLY A 193 -0.30 15.17 -6.96
CA GLY A 193 0.64 15.70 -7.96
C GLY A 193 2.02 16.03 -7.39
N LEU A 194 2.57 15.16 -6.56
CA LEU A 194 3.90 15.37 -5.97
C LEU A 194 4.99 15.12 -7.04
N PRO A 195 5.88 16.09 -7.31
CA PRO A 195 6.89 15.93 -8.36
C PRO A 195 8.03 14.98 -7.94
N ASN A 196 8.25 14.83 -6.63
CA ASN A 196 9.35 14.09 -6.03
C ASN A 196 8.82 13.14 -4.94
N ARG A 197 9.69 12.23 -4.46
CA ARG A 197 9.39 11.37 -3.31
C ARG A 197 9.13 12.23 -2.07
N PRO A 198 7.95 12.10 -1.45
CA PRO A 198 7.65 12.83 -0.23
C PRO A 198 8.30 12.20 1.00
N HIS A 199 8.36 12.97 2.09
CA HIS A 199 8.56 12.41 3.41
C HIS A 199 7.32 11.64 3.86
N LEU A 200 7.50 10.73 4.80
CA LEU A 200 6.42 9.98 5.40
C LEU A 200 6.52 10.02 6.93
N ILE A 201 5.40 10.25 7.58
CA ILE A 201 5.25 10.14 9.03
C ILE A 201 4.17 9.10 9.34
N PHE A 202 4.55 8.07 10.10
CA PHE A 202 3.58 7.18 10.70
C PHE A 202 2.88 7.88 11.86
N LEU A 203 1.55 7.87 11.81
CA LEU A 203 0.69 8.41 12.86
C LEU A 203 0.23 7.33 13.84
N ASP A 204 0.78 6.13 13.76
CA ASP A 204 0.59 5.05 14.71
C ASP A 204 1.85 4.79 15.55
N GLY A 205 1.64 4.14 16.69
CA GLY A 205 2.67 3.77 17.67
C GLY A 205 3.20 2.35 17.51
N HIS A 206 3.00 1.68 16.37
CA HIS A 206 3.50 0.32 16.19
C HIS A 206 5.03 0.29 16.13
N CYS A 207 5.62 -0.80 16.62
CA CYS A 207 7.07 -1.02 16.55
C CYS A 207 7.58 -1.16 15.10
N LYS A 208 8.90 -1.28 14.94
CA LYS A 208 9.49 -1.58 13.63
C LYS A 208 9.09 -2.97 13.14
N ALA A 209 8.84 -3.09 11.85
CA ALA A 209 8.66 -4.36 11.15
C ALA A 209 9.63 -4.50 9.96
N PRO A 210 9.99 -5.73 9.54
CA PRO A 210 10.85 -5.95 8.37
C PRO A 210 10.37 -5.24 7.09
N LEU A 211 9.04 -5.09 6.95
CA LEU A 211 8.38 -4.44 5.82
C LEU A 211 8.69 -2.93 5.71
N GLU A 212 9.27 -2.29 6.74
CA GLU A 212 9.74 -0.90 6.68
C GLU A 212 10.85 -0.63 5.69
N GLN A 213 11.57 -1.66 5.23
CA GLN A 213 12.56 -1.47 4.16
C GLN A 213 11.90 -0.95 2.87
N THR A 214 10.69 -1.40 2.54
CA THR A 214 9.96 -0.90 1.36
C THR A 214 9.48 0.53 1.57
N TRP A 215 8.99 0.86 2.76
CA TRP A 215 8.62 2.24 3.11
C TRP A 215 9.82 3.18 2.92
N LYS A 216 11.00 2.82 3.44
CA LYS A 216 12.25 3.58 3.26
C LYS A 216 12.74 3.62 1.81
N ALA A 217 12.43 2.61 1.00
CA ALA A 217 12.79 2.59 -0.41
C ALA A 217 11.88 3.51 -1.24
N LEU A 218 10.58 3.56 -0.92
CA LEU A 218 9.58 4.37 -1.64
C LEU A 218 9.63 5.86 -1.28
N PHE A 219 9.93 6.21 -0.03
CA PHE A 219 9.83 7.60 0.46
C PHE A 219 11.20 8.19 0.79
N SER A 220 11.33 9.53 0.75
CA SER A 220 12.61 10.22 0.95
C SER A 220 13.01 10.32 2.43
N GLY A 221 12.04 10.17 3.34
CA GLY A 221 12.27 10.10 4.78
C GLY A 221 11.13 9.39 5.47
N LEU A 222 11.42 8.80 6.63
CA LEU A 222 10.46 8.05 7.44
C LEU A 222 10.68 8.39 8.91
N ARG A 223 9.63 8.88 9.57
CA ARG A 223 9.58 9.19 11.01
C ARG A 223 8.27 8.71 11.63
N TYR A 224 8.21 8.66 12.95
CA TYR A 224 6.96 8.43 13.70
C TYR A 224 6.53 9.74 14.35
N ALA A 225 5.22 9.96 14.48
CA ALA A 225 4.69 11.19 15.07
C ALA A 225 5.23 11.46 16.49
N LYS A 226 5.46 10.40 17.27
CA LYS A 226 6.02 10.48 18.63
C LYS A 226 7.55 10.53 18.68
N ASN A 227 8.23 10.67 17.54
CA ASN A 227 9.66 11.00 17.52
C ASN A 227 9.93 12.51 17.60
N PHE A 228 8.90 13.34 17.41
CA PHE A 228 8.98 14.78 17.63
C PHE A 228 8.72 15.10 19.11
N THR A 229 9.46 16.06 19.66
CA THR A 229 9.41 16.46 21.08
C THR A 229 8.54 17.68 21.35
N GLY A 230 7.97 18.27 20.30
CA GLY A 230 7.13 19.46 20.37
C GLY A 230 6.40 19.71 19.05
N PRO A 231 5.65 20.83 18.94
CA PRO A 231 4.83 21.11 17.78
C PRO A 231 5.64 21.26 16.49
N VAL A 232 5.25 20.50 15.46
CA VAL A 232 5.92 20.49 14.15
C VAL A 232 4.97 20.96 13.06
N CYS A 233 5.45 21.83 12.18
CA CYS A 233 4.67 22.44 11.12
C CYS A 233 5.11 21.96 9.74
N PHE A 234 4.14 21.81 8.85
CA PHE A 234 4.32 21.28 7.51
C PHE A 234 3.89 22.33 6.50
N ARG A 235 4.76 22.62 5.53
CA ARG A 235 4.38 23.44 4.37
C ARG A 235 3.28 22.78 3.56
N ARG A 236 3.32 21.45 3.47
CA ARG A 236 2.30 20.64 2.80
C ARG A 236 2.20 19.27 3.47
N ALA A 237 1.08 19.04 4.15
CA ALA A 237 0.73 17.76 4.73
C ALA A 237 -0.33 17.07 3.85
N ILE A 238 -0.15 15.78 3.58
CA ILE A 238 -1.07 14.93 2.82
C ILE A 238 -1.54 13.79 3.72
N LEU A 239 -2.84 13.66 3.90
CA LEU A 239 -3.47 12.59 4.65
C LEU A 239 -3.84 11.49 3.66
N SER A 240 -3.20 10.32 3.81
CA SER A 240 -3.50 9.16 2.97
C SER A 240 -4.68 8.37 3.54
N PRO A 241 -5.59 7.84 2.69
CA PRO A 241 -6.59 6.88 3.10
C PRO A 241 -5.99 5.66 3.78
N LEU A 242 -6.81 4.93 4.51
CA LEU A 242 -6.40 3.70 5.19
C LEU A 242 -6.35 2.55 4.18
N GLY A 243 -5.46 1.57 4.37
CA GLY A 243 -5.23 0.51 3.39
C GLY A 243 -6.49 -0.27 2.99
N TYR A 244 -7.45 -0.45 3.91
CA TYR A 244 -8.72 -1.12 3.60
C TYR A 244 -9.69 -0.29 2.74
N GLU A 245 -9.43 1.01 2.56
CA GLU A 245 -10.22 1.87 1.68
C GLU A 245 -9.77 1.76 0.21
N THR A 246 -8.66 1.07 -0.06
CA THR A 246 -8.15 0.85 -1.42
C THR A 246 -8.94 -0.22 -2.17
N ALA A 247 -8.86 -0.19 -3.51
CA ALA A 247 -9.45 -1.22 -4.37
C ALA A 247 -8.96 -2.64 -4.05
N LEU A 248 -7.71 -2.79 -3.59
CA LEU A 248 -7.12 -4.08 -3.22
C LEU A 248 -7.90 -4.79 -2.10
N TYR A 249 -8.39 -4.01 -1.12
CA TYR A 249 -9.17 -4.56 -0.01
C TYR A 249 -10.67 -4.60 -0.35
N LYS A 250 -11.21 -3.55 -0.99
CA LYS A 250 -12.62 -3.50 -1.38
C LYS A 250 -13.03 -4.62 -2.34
N GLY A 251 -12.13 -5.05 -3.23
CA GLY A 251 -12.41 -6.19 -4.11
C GLY A 251 -12.68 -7.51 -3.37
N LEU A 252 -12.44 -7.57 -2.06
CA LEU A 252 -12.81 -8.71 -1.22
C LEU A 252 -14.28 -8.71 -0.81
N THR A 253 -14.95 -7.55 -0.85
CA THR A 253 -16.34 -7.36 -0.42
C THR A 253 -17.26 -6.87 -1.54
N GLU A 254 -16.71 -6.34 -2.63
CA GLU A 254 -17.47 -5.96 -3.82
C GLU A 254 -16.82 -6.45 -5.12
N GLU A 255 -17.63 -6.57 -6.17
CA GLU A 255 -17.16 -6.97 -7.49
C GLU A 255 -16.47 -5.79 -8.21
N ILE A 256 -15.20 -5.99 -8.56
CA ILE A 256 -14.38 -5.05 -9.33
C ILE A 256 -13.97 -5.74 -10.64
N ASN A 257 -14.75 -5.53 -11.69
CA ASN A 257 -14.50 -6.10 -13.02
C ASN A 257 -13.43 -5.32 -13.78
N CYS A 258 -12.18 -5.50 -13.35
CA CYS A 258 -11.01 -4.88 -13.95
C CYS A 258 -10.00 -5.92 -14.41
N GLN A 259 -9.39 -5.68 -15.56
CA GLN A 259 -8.33 -6.53 -16.11
C GLN A 259 -7.02 -5.75 -16.22
N GLY A 260 -5.91 -6.37 -15.83
CA GLY A 260 -4.61 -5.76 -15.98
C GLY A 260 -4.21 -5.63 -17.45
N ALA A 261 -3.67 -4.47 -17.82
CA ALA A 261 -3.13 -4.19 -19.14
C ALA A 261 -1.83 -3.38 -19.04
N SER A 262 -1.10 -3.24 -20.15
CA SER A 262 0.10 -2.41 -20.17
C SER A 262 -0.27 -0.92 -20.29
N ALA A 263 0.51 -0.04 -19.65
CA ALA A 263 0.29 1.40 -19.76
C ALA A 263 0.36 1.91 -21.22
N PRO A 264 1.33 1.46 -22.06
CA PRO A 264 1.35 1.82 -23.49
C PRO A 264 0.08 1.44 -24.25
N ASP A 265 -0.47 0.24 -24.01
CA ASP A 265 -1.69 -0.20 -24.68
C ASP A 265 -2.88 0.70 -24.32
N LEU A 266 -3.00 1.05 -23.03
CA LEU A 266 -4.08 1.93 -22.55
C LEU A 266 -3.90 3.38 -23.00
N TRP A 267 -2.68 3.85 -23.22
CA TRP A 267 -2.43 5.17 -23.81
C TRP A 267 -2.89 5.25 -25.27
N GLN A 268 -2.73 4.17 -26.04
CA GLN A 268 -3.17 4.12 -27.43
C GLN A 268 -4.67 3.83 -27.55
N LYS A 269 -5.19 2.98 -26.66
CA LYS A 269 -6.58 2.54 -26.64
C LYS A 269 -7.11 2.52 -25.20
N PRO A 270 -7.65 3.64 -24.70
CA PRO A 270 -8.30 3.70 -23.39
C PRO A 270 -9.44 2.68 -23.28
N ASP A 271 -9.59 2.07 -22.10
CA ASP A 271 -10.59 1.04 -21.82
C ASP A 271 -10.94 1.07 -20.32
N ASP A 272 -12.20 1.41 -20.02
CA ASP A 272 -12.70 1.56 -18.65
C ASP A 272 -12.73 0.25 -17.85
N GLN A 273 -12.60 -0.91 -18.52
CA GLN A 273 -12.52 -2.23 -17.89
C GLN A 273 -11.08 -2.72 -17.71
N LYS A 274 -10.09 -1.89 -18.03
CA LYS A 274 -8.67 -2.24 -17.91
C LYS A 274 -7.88 -1.23 -17.09
N THR A 275 -6.83 -1.72 -16.45
CA THR A 275 -5.92 -0.88 -15.64
C THR A 275 -4.47 -1.27 -15.82
N ALA A 276 -3.59 -0.26 -15.89
CA ALA A 276 -2.15 -0.45 -15.77
C ALA A 276 -1.62 -0.09 -14.38
N ARG A 277 -2.47 0.45 -13.50
CA ARG A 277 -2.06 1.13 -12.26
C ARG A 277 -1.39 0.20 -11.26
N LEU A 278 -1.87 -1.04 -11.15
CA LEU A 278 -1.23 -2.04 -10.30
C LEU A 278 0.12 -2.51 -10.87
N SER A 279 0.26 -2.51 -12.21
CA SER A 279 1.54 -2.76 -12.87
C SER A 279 2.55 -1.63 -12.64
N GLU A 280 2.12 -0.36 -12.77
CA GLU A 280 2.93 0.82 -12.46
C GLU A 280 3.39 0.83 -10.99
N PHE A 281 2.52 0.43 -10.07
CA PHE A 281 2.86 0.29 -8.66
C PHE A 281 3.96 -0.76 -8.42
N GLY A 282 3.82 -1.95 -9.03
CA GLY A 282 4.85 -2.98 -9.00
C GLY A 282 6.19 -2.54 -9.58
N GLU A 283 6.16 -1.81 -10.71
CA GLU A 283 7.35 -1.20 -11.31
C GLU A 283 8.05 -0.24 -10.35
N ILE A 284 7.29 0.58 -9.62
CA ILE A 284 7.86 1.53 -8.66
C ILE A 284 8.52 0.81 -7.48
N ILE A 285 7.92 -0.25 -6.95
CA ILE A 285 8.56 -1.07 -5.90
C ILE A 285 9.89 -1.63 -6.41
N ARG A 286 9.91 -2.24 -7.61
CA ARG A 286 11.15 -2.77 -8.20
C ARG A 286 12.21 -1.69 -8.40
N ALA A 287 11.81 -0.54 -8.96
CA ALA A 287 12.71 0.60 -9.17
C ALA A 287 13.25 1.16 -7.84
N ALA A 288 12.47 1.11 -6.76
CA ALA A 288 12.89 1.54 -5.42
C ALA A 288 14.08 0.75 -4.87
N PHE A 289 14.15 -0.54 -5.22
CA PHE A 289 15.26 -1.43 -4.85
C PHE A 289 16.38 -1.49 -5.92
N GLY A 290 16.34 -0.57 -6.89
CA GLY A 290 17.37 -0.41 -7.91
C GLY A 290 17.29 -1.43 -9.04
N PHE A 291 16.15 -2.10 -9.23
CA PHE A 291 15.97 -3.03 -10.34
C PHE A 291 15.52 -2.30 -11.62
N PRO A 292 15.98 -2.76 -12.80
CA PRO A 292 15.58 -2.17 -14.07
C PRO A 292 14.11 -2.45 -14.37
N VAL A 293 13.39 -1.42 -14.84
CA VAL A 293 11.97 -1.53 -15.26
C VAL A 293 11.77 -1.30 -16.75
N ASN A 294 12.85 -1.29 -17.54
CA ASN A 294 12.80 -0.95 -18.96
C ASN A 294 11.83 -1.87 -19.73
N ARG A 295 10.86 -1.22 -20.39
CA ARG A 295 9.75 -1.85 -21.12
C ARG A 295 10.16 -2.63 -22.37
N HIS A 296 11.41 -2.46 -22.84
CA HIS A 296 11.87 -3.00 -24.13
C HIS A 296 12.80 -4.21 -24.05
N ARG A 297 13.21 -4.66 -22.86
CA ARG A 297 14.14 -5.80 -22.73
C ARG A 297 14.01 -6.50 -21.38
N ILE A 298 13.05 -7.39 -21.25
CA ILE A 298 13.25 -8.66 -20.54
C ILE A 298 12.45 -9.72 -21.31
N GLU A 299 12.93 -10.09 -22.49
CA GLU A 299 12.65 -11.44 -22.98
C GLU A 299 13.26 -12.37 -21.92
N LYS A 300 12.42 -13.08 -21.17
CA LYS A 300 12.91 -14.11 -20.25
C LYS A 300 13.73 -15.07 -21.12
N PRO A 301 15.00 -15.35 -20.78
CA PRO A 301 15.85 -16.14 -21.64
C PRO A 301 15.20 -17.50 -21.89
N ALA A 302 15.04 -17.85 -23.17
CA ALA A 302 14.36 -19.06 -23.64
C ALA A 302 15.01 -20.39 -23.21
N LEU A 303 16.09 -20.36 -22.42
CA LEU A 303 16.89 -21.53 -22.03
C LEU A 303 16.63 -22.02 -20.60
N GLY A 304 15.70 -21.40 -19.85
CA GLY A 304 15.27 -21.92 -18.55
C GLY A 304 14.31 -21.03 -17.75
N HIS A 305 13.57 -21.65 -16.84
CA HIS A 305 12.56 -20.99 -16.01
C HIS A 305 12.93 -21.00 -14.54
N ASN A 306 12.87 -19.83 -13.91
CA ASN A 306 12.84 -19.72 -12.45
C ASN A 306 11.44 -20.04 -11.94
N VAL A 307 11.31 -21.07 -11.12
CA VAL A 307 10.08 -21.42 -10.41
C VAL A 307 10.28 -21.05 -8.95
N LEU A 308 9.57 -20.04 -8.47
CA LEU A 308 9.62 -19.62 -7.08
C LEU A 308 8.55 -20.35 -6.28
N PHE A 309 8.92 -21.12 -5.26
CA PHE A 309 7.97 -21.66 -4.30
C PHE A 309 7.97 -20.81 -3.03
N VAL A 310 6.95 -19.96 -2.88
CA VAL A 310 6.70 -19.17 -1.67
C VAL A 310 6.23 -20.10 -0.56
N ARG A 311 7.05 -20.18 0.49
CA ARG A 311 6.90 -21.10 1.61
C ARG A 311 6.70 -20.34 2.91
N ARG A 312 6.14 -21.01 3.91
CA ARG A 312 5.85 -20.43 5.23
C ARG A 312 6.76 -21.05 6.26
N GLU A 313 7.58 -20.21 6.89
CA GLU A 313 8.39 -20.57 8.05
C GLU A 313 8.01 -19.71 9.25
N ASP A 314 8.30 -20.24 10.44
CA ASP A 314 8.04 -19.59 11.72
C ASP A 314 8.99 -18.39 11.91
N TYR A 315 8.43 -17.25 12.25
CA TYR A 315 9.18 -16.04 12.56
C TYR A 315 8.34 -15.11 13.43
N ILE A 316 9.03 -14.33 14.28
CA ILE A 316 8.39 -13.32 15.11
C ILE A 316 8.25 -12.05 14.26
N ALA A 317 7.02 -11.77 13.84
CA ALA A 317 6.69 -10.60 13.00
C ALA A 317 6.00 -9.48 13.79
N HIS A 318 5.45 -9.83 14.95
CA HIS A 318 4.43 -9.03 15.62
C HIS A 318 4.47 -9.25 17.14
N PRO A 319 4.32 -8.19 17.97
CA PRO A 319 4.51 -8.29 19.43
C PRO A 319 3.54 -9.22 20.12
N ARG A 320 2.37 -9.43 19.50
CA ARG A 320 1.27 -10.26 20.01
C ARG A 320 1.27 -11.67 19.42
N HIS A 321 2.32 -12.07 18.71
CA HIS A 321 2.40 -13.34 18.02
C HIS A 321 3.64 -14.12 18.47
N GLY A 322 3.45 -15.34 18.98
CA GLY A 322 4.53 -16.19 19.53
C GLY A 322 5.46 -16.81 18.50
N GLY A 323 5.62 -16.20 17.32
CA GLY A 323 6.51 -16.67 16.25
C GLY A 323 5.99 -17.83 15.39
N LYS A 324 4.96 -18.57 15.84
CA LYS A 324 4.44 -19.73 15.12
C LYS A 324 3.43 -19.35 14.04
N VAL A 325 3.82 -19.45 12.77
CA VAL A 325 2.96 -19.09 11.65
C VAL A 325 1.92 -20.17 11.41
N GLU A 326 0.67 -19.76 11.16
CA GLU A 326 -0.40 -20.71 10.86
C GLU A 326 -0.12 -21.46 9.55
N SER A 327 0.14 -22.77 9.65
CA SER A 327 0.37 -23.62 8.48
C SER A 327 -0.89 -23.67 7.60
N ARG A 328 -0.71 -23.40 6.30
CA ARG A 328 -1.77 -23.53 5.28
C ARG A 328 -1.70 -24.86 4.54
N LEU A 329 -0.53 -25.48 4.60
CA LEU A 329 -0.22 -26.72 3.92
C LEU A 329 0.55 -27.62 4.90
N SER A 330 -0.07 -28.72 5.30
CA SER A 330 0.49 -29.61 6.34
C SER A 330 1.73 -30.36 5.88
N ASN A 331 1.94 -30.49 4.57
CA ASN A 331 3.05 -31.20 3.95
C ASN A 331 3.89 -30.32 3.01
N GLU A 332 4.03 -29.02 3.32
CA GLU A 332 4.73 -28.06 2.45
C GLU A 332 6.16 -28.49 2.09
N GLN A 333 6.92 -29.01 3.06
CA GLN A 333 8.27 -29.53 2.83
C GLN A 333 8.29 -30.72 1.86
N GLU A 334 7.35 -31.67 2.01
CA GLU A 334 7.21 -32.84 1.11
C GLU A 334 6.97 -32.39 -0.34
N VAL A 335 6.10 -31.39 -0.54
CA VAL A 335 5.81 -30.83 -1.86
C VAL A 335 7.06 -30.15 -2.44
N PHE A 336 7.78 -29.36 -1.65
CA PHE A 336 9.00 -28.70 -2.09
C PHE A 336 10.08 -29.71 -2.52
N ASP A 337 10.34 -30.73 -1.69
CA ASP A 337 11.34 -31.76 -1.97
C ASP A 337 10.99 -32.58 -3.22
N SER A 338 9.70 -32.87 -3.41
CA SER A 338 9.20 -33.55 -4.60
C SER A 338 9.37 -32.72 -5.87
N LEU A 339 9.06 -31.42 -5.80
CA LEU A 339 9.28 -30.48 -6.90
C LEU A 339 10.78 -30.35 -7.23
N GLN A 340 11.63 -30.26 -6.20
CA GLN A 340 13.08 -30.18 -6.36
C GLN A 340 13.63 -31.42 -7.08
N LYS A 341 13.22 -32.62 -6.63
CA LYS A 341 13.62 -33.89 -7.26
C LYS A 341 13.10 -34.01 -8.70
N TRP A 342 11.87 -33.58 -8.96
CA TRP A 342 11.31 -33.59 -10.31
C TRP A 342 12.02 -32.59 -11.23
N ALA A 343 12.24 -31.36 -10.78
CA ALA A 343 12.93 -30.31 -11.55
C ALA A 343 14.36 -30.71 -11.93
N SER A 344 15.10 -31.37 -11.04
CA SER A 344 16.46 -31.86 -11.32
C SER A 344 16.51 -32.98 -12.37
N ASN A 345 15.40 -33.70 -12.58
CA ASN A 345 15.28 -34.78 -13.57
C ASN A 345 14.55 -34.33 -14.85
N TYR A 346 14.12 -33.07 -14.93
CA TYR A 346 13.38 -32.55 -16.08
C TYR A 346 14.35 -32.22 -17.23
N SER A 347 14.18 -32.86 -18.39
CA SER A 347 15.12 -32.74 -19.51
C SER A 347 14.67 -31.80 -20.62
N GLU A 348 13.40 -31.41 -20.69
CA GLU A 348 12.88 -30.58 -21.78
C GLU A 348 13.37 -29.13 -21.69
N CYS A 349 13.49 -28.59 -20.48
CA CYS A 349 14.15 -27.30 -20.24
C CYS A 349 14.78 -27.22 -18.85
N LYS A 350 15.64 -26.23 -18.63
CA LYS A 350 16.24 -25.98 -17.32
C LYS A 350 15.23 -25.34 -16.37
N ILE A 351 14.91 -26.03 -15.28
CA ILE A 351 14.08 -25.50 -14.19
C ILE A 351 14.97 -25.13 -13.01
N ASN A 352 14.95 -23.87 -12.60
CA ASN A 352 15.59 -23.40 -11.38
C ASN A 352 14.53 -23.21 -10.29
N LEU A 353 14.41 -24.17 -9.38
CA LEU A 353 13.50 -24.07 -8.24
C LEU A 353 14.11 -23.20 -7.14
N VAL A 354 13.44 -22.10 -6.80
CA VAL A 354 13.86 -21.15 -5.77
C VAL A 354 13.04 -21.36 -4.51
N ASN A 355 13.72 -21.60 -3.38
CA ASN A 355 13.09 -21.73 -2.06
C ASN A 355 12.73 -20.35 -1.49
N GLY A 356 11.46 -19.96 -1.59
CA GLY A 356 10.95 -18.63 -1.25
C GLY A 356 10.62 -18.46 0.24
N LEU A 357 11.64 -18.51 1.09
CA LEU A 357 11.56 -18.27 2.54
C LEU A 357 11.67 -16.78 2.88
N PHE A 358 10.61 -16.02 2.59
CA PHE A 358 10.66 -14.54 2.69
C PHE A 358 10.98 -14.00 4.08
N ALA A 359 10.58 -14.69 5.15
CA ALA A 359 10.90 -14.28 6.52
C ALA A 359 12.42 -14.15 6.78
N HIS A 360 13.24 -14.84 5.98
CA HIS A 360 14.70 -14.89 6.08
C HIS A 360 15.41 -14.19 4.91
N MET A 361 14.67 -13.47 4.06
CA MET A 361 15.20 -12.69 2.94
C MET A 361 15.09 -11.20 3.23
N SER A 362 16.07 -10.42 2.80
CA SER A 362 15.90 -8.96 2.75
C SER A 362 14.78 -8.57 1.79
N MET A 363 14.12 -7.43 1.99
CA MET A 363 13.04 -6.99 1.08
C MET A 363 13.54 -6.84 -0.37
N ARG A 364 14.80 -6.45 -0.55
CA ARG A 364 15.43 -6.37 -1.88
C ARG A 364 15.51 -7.74 -2.54
N GLU A 365 15.88 -8.79 -1.81
CA GLU A 365 15.94 -10.16 -2.33
C GLU A 365 14.55 -10.72 -2.61
N GLN A 366 13.58 -10.47 -1.73
CA GLN A 366 12.18 -10.86 -1.96
C GLN A 366 11.65 -10.26 -3.28
N VAL A 367 11.89 -8.97 -3.51
CA VAL A 367 11.50 -8.30 -4.77
C VAL A 367 12.26 -8.87 -5.98
N ARG A 368 13.54 -9.20 -5.84
CA ARG A 368 14.35 -9.83 -6.91
C ARG A 368 13.77 -11.17 -7.34
N VAL A 369 13.58 -12.10 -6.40
CA VAL A 369 13.11 -13.46 -6.74
C VAL A 369 11.71 -13.44 -7.35
N ILE A 370 10.87 -12.48 -6.97
CA ILE A 370 9.55 -12.25 -7.56
C ILE A 370 9.65 -11.70 -8.98
N GLN A 371 10.54 -10.74 -9.22
CA GLN A 371 10.77 -10.18 -10.55
C GLN A 371 11.26 -11.25 -11.53
N ASP A 372 12.20 -12.08 -11.08
CA ASP A 372 12.92 -13.05 -11.91
C ASP A 372 12.11 -14.35 -12.13
N ALA A 373 11.02 -14.56 -11.38
CA ALA A 373 10.18 -15.76 -11.47
C ALA A 373 9.41 -15.83 -12.81
N SER A 374 9.46 -16.99 -13.46
CA SER A 374 8.56 -17.36 -14.55
C SER A 374 7.24 -17.91 -14.02
N VAL A 375 7.32 -18.73 -12.98
CA VAL A 375 6.17 -19.28 -12.26
C VAL A 375 6.35 -19.00 -10.77
N ILE A 376 5.30 -18.52 -10.11
CA ILE A 376 5.24 -18.35 -8.65
C ILE A 376 4.21 -19.34 -8.11
N ILE A 377 4.66 -20.25 -7.26
CA ILE A 377 3.84 -21.26 -6.60
C ILE A 377 3.80 -20.93 -5.10
N GLY A 378 2.66 -21.10 -4.45
CA GLY A 378 2.60 -20.97 -2.99
C GLY A 378 1.25 -21.40 -2.43
N ALA A 379 1.25 -21.77 -1.16
CA ALA A 379 0.00 -21.93 -0.43
C ALA A 379 -0.68 -20.57 -0.20
N HIS A 380 -2.01 -20.54 -0.14
CA HIS A 380 -2.78 -19.32 0.15
C HIS A 380 -2.23 -18.59 1.39
N GLY A 381 -1.68 -17.39 1.23
CA GLY A 381 -1.11 -16.62 2.34
C GLY A 381 -0.48 -15.31 1.90
N ALA A 382 -0.34 -14.37 2.84
CA ALA A 382 0.04 -12.99 2.59
C ALA A 382 1.32 -12.81 1.74
N GLY A 383 2.27 -13.76 1.79
CA GLY A 383 3.48 -13.77 0.95
C GLY A 383 3.20 -13.71 -0.55
N LEU A 384 2.07 -14.27 -1.03
CA LEU A 384 1.67 -14.18 -2.43
C LEU A 384 1.30 -12.75 -2.86
N THR A 385 1.07 -11.82 -1.93
CA THR A 385 0.83 -10.40 -2.28
C THR A 385 2.01 -9.78 -3.02
N HIS A 386 3.22 -10.31 -2.88
CA HIS A 386 4.38 -9.85 -3.65
C HIS A 386 4.17 -9.89 -5.17
N ILE A 387 3.21 -10.66 -5.69
CA ILE A 387 2.89 -10.70 -7.13
C ILE A 387 2.52 -9.33 -7.72
N VAL A 388 2.19 -8.32 -6.89
CA VAL A 388 2.10 -6.91 -7.34
C VAL A 388 3.39 -6.45 -8.03
N SER A 389 4.55 -6.98 -7.61
CA SER A 389 5.87 -6.71 -8.17
C SER A 389 6.31 -7.73 -9.23
N ALA A 390 5.48 -8.70 -9.62
CA ALA A 390 5.84 -9.66 -10.66
C ALA A 390 5.95 -9.00 -12.05
N THR A 391 6.76 -9.61 -12.91
CA THR A 391 6.92 -9.20 -14.31
C THR A 391 5.75 -9.69 -15.16
N PRO A 392 5.46 -9.03 -16.31
CA PRO A 392 4.47 -9.55 -17.26
C PRO A 392 4.79 -11.01 -17.67
N ARG A 393 3.75 -11.77 -18.01
CA ARG A 393 3.82 -13.21 -18.34
C ARG A 393 4.30 -14.13 -17.21
N THR A 394 4.45 -13.64 -15.98
CA THR A 394 4.59 -14.53 -14.82
C THR A 394 3.27 -15.27 -14.58
N VAL A 395 3.35 -16.58 -14.38
CA VAL A 395 2.19 -17.43 -14.06
C VAL A 395 2.15 -17.66 -12.54
N VAL A 396 0.98 -17.52 -11.94
CA VAL A 396 0.74 -17.79 -10.52
C VAL A 396 0.02 -19.12 -10.37
N LEU A 397 0.54 -20.01 -9.53
CA LEU A 397 -0.11 -21.27 -9.15
C LEU A 397 -0.34 -21.28 -7.63
N GLU A 398 -1.58 -21.03 -7.23
CA GLU A 398 -1.97 -21.00 -5.83
C GLU A 398 -2.48 -22.36 -5.36
N ILE A 399 -2.01 -22.81 -4.19
CA ILE A 399 -2.50 -24.01 -3.51
C ILE A 399 -3.43 -23.58 -2.38
N ILE A 400 -4.72 -23.89 -2.51
CA ILE A 400 -5.78 -23.35 -1.65
C ILE A 400 -6.35 -24.46 -0.77
N SER A 401 -6.10 -24.36 0.54
CA SER A 401 -6.79 -25.20 1.53
C SER A 401 -8.28 -24.87 1.58
N SER A 402 -9.13 -25.87 1.82
CA SER A 402 -10.57 -25.68 2.00
C SER A 402 -10.93 -24.71 3.15
N GLN A 403 -10.02 -24.53 4.11
CA GLN A 403 -10.19 -23.65 5.26
C GLN A 403 -9.96 -22.16 4.96
N PHE A 404 -9.28 -21.83 3.85
CA PHE A 404 -8.81 -20.47 3.56
C PHE A 404 -9.11 -20.04 2.13
N ARG A 405 -10.37 -20.20 1.71
CA ARG A 405 -10.83 -19.80 0.37
C ARG A 405 -11.18 -18.32 0.32
N ARG A 406 -10.18 -17.46 0.10
CA ARG A 406 -10.38 -16.03 -0.12
C ARG A 406 -9.78 -15.60 -1.46
N PRO A 407 -10.39 -14.67 -2.21
CA PRO A 407 -10.03 -14.39 -3.59
C PRO A 407 -8.83 -13.43 -3.75
N HIS A 408 -8.01 -13.23 -2.71
CA HIS A 408 -7.05 -12.12 -2.66
C HIS A 408 -6.09 -12.15 -3.85
N PHE A 409 -5.42 -13.29 -4.04
CA PHE A 409 -4.33 -13.38 -5.01
C PHE A 409 -4.83 -13.63 -6.44
N SER A 410 -6.00 -14.27 -6.61
CA SER A 410 -6.68 -14.33 -7.91
C SER A 410 -7.07 -12.93 -8.40
N LEU A 411 -7.60 -12.08 -7.52
CA LEU A 411 -7.95 -10.70 -7.86
C LEU A 411 -6.72 -9.86 -8.17
N ILE A 412 -5.68 -9.93 -7.33
CA ILE A 412 -4.41 -9.23 -7.60
C ILE A 412 -3.82 -9.69 -8.94
N ALA A 413 -3.79 -10.99 -9.22
CA ALA A 413 -3.32 -11.52 -10.49
C ALA A 413 -4.14 -10.97 -11.67
N GLN A 414 -5.47 -10.96 -11.56
CA GLN A 414 -6.38 -10.40 -12.55
C GLN A 414 -6.09 -8.93 -12.82
N TRP A 415 -6.05 -8.09 -11.79
CA TRP A 415 -5.78 -6.64 -11.91
C TRP A 415 -4.36 -6.32 -12.36
N LYS A 416 -3.41 -7.25 -12.15
CA LYS A 416 -2.03 -7.15 -12.61
C LYS A 416 -1.86 -7.67 -14.05
N GLY A 417 -2.81 -8.44 -14.56
CA GLY A 417 -2.76 -9.07 -15.89
C GLY A 417 -1.86 -10.30 -15.92
N LEU A 418 -1.85 -11.09 -14.85
CA LEU A 418 -1.08 -12.33 -14.72
C LEU A 418 -1.99 -13.55 -14.97
N GLU A 419 -1.43 -14.59 -15.57
CA GLU A 419 -2.12 -15.89 -15.65
C GLU A 419 -2.16 -16.52 -14.26
N TYR A 420 -3.34 -16.99 -13.84
CA TYR A 420 -3.57 -17.52 -12.51
C TYR A 420 -4.21 -18.91 -12.57
N HIS A 421 -3.68 -19.83 -11.78
CA HIS A 421 -4.17 -21.19 -11.60
C HIS A 421 -4.34 -21.47 -10.12
N ALA A 422 -5.34 -22.30 -9.77
CA ALA A 422 -5.57 -22.73 -8.41
C ALA A 422 -5.66 -24.25 -8.30
N ILE A 423 -5.06 -24.81 -7.25
CA ILE A 423 -5.29 -26.17 -6.77
C ILE A 423 -6.15 -26.08 -5.52
N ASN A 424 -7.44 -26.34 -5.67
CA ASN A 424 -8.38 -26.38 -4.54
C ASN A 424 -8.29 -27.73 -3.82
N LEU A 425 -7.78 -27.72 -2.60
CA LEU A 425 -7.65 -28.89 -1.76
C LEU A 425 -8.94 -29.14 -0.94
N PRO A 426 -9.27 -30.41 -0.64
CA PRO A 426 -10.34 -30.74 0.31
C PRO A 426 -9.93 -30.50 1.78
N GLY A 427 -8.63 -30.41 2.06
CA GLY A 427 -8.05 -30.11 3.38
C GLY A 427 -6.77 -29.30 3.24
N SER A 428 -5.80 -29.50 4.14
CA SER A 428 -4.49 -28.84 4.10
C SER A 428 -3.36 -29.70 3.53
N TYR A 429 -3.64 -30.91 3.02
CA TYR A 429 -2.64 -31.78 2.41
C TYR A 429 -2.67 -31.68 0.87
N ALA A 430 -1.54 -31.40 0.24
CA ALA A 430 -1.41 -31.38 -1.22
C ALA A 430 -0.67 -32.62 -1.71
N ARG A 431 -1.27 -33.39 -2.62
CA ARG A 431 -0.59 -34.52 -3.26
C ARG A 431 0.53 -34.01 -4.18
N PRO A 432 1.82 -34.34 -3.93
CA PRO A 432 2.93 -33.79 -4.71
C PRO A 432 2.81 -34.06 -6.22
N ALA A 433 2.31 -35.24 -6.60
CA ALA A 433 2.08 -35.60 -7.99
C ALA A 433 1.11 -34.64 -8.73
N VAL A 434 0.07 -34.17 -8.04
CA VAL A 434 -0.90 -33.22 -8.63
C VAL A 434 -0.27 -31.84 -8.80
N VAL A 435 0.55 -31.40 -7.85
CA VAL A 435 1.27 -30.12 -7.95
C VAL A 435 2.26 -30.16 -9.11
N ILE A 436 3.04 -31.24 -9.23
CA ILE A 436 3.97 -31.47 -10.34
C ILE A 436 3.24 -31.50 -11.68
N GLU A 437 2.13 -32.24 -11.80
CA GLU A 437 1.35 -32.33 -13.04
C GLU A 437 0.84 -30.95 -13.48
N ARG A 438 0.36 -30.14 -12.54
CA ARG A 438 -0.13 -28.78 -12.82
C ARG A 438 1.02 -27.86 -13.24
N LEU A 439 2.15 -27.93 -12.55
CA LEU A 439 3.34 -27.16 -12.92
C LEU A 439 3.86 -27.55 -14.31
N SER A 440 3.96 -28.84 -14.63
CA SER A 440 4.36 -29.33 -15.95
C SER A 440 3.41 -28.85 -17.06
N LYS A 441 2.09 -28.77 -16.81
CA LYS A 441 1.14 -28.18 -17.78
C LYS A 441 1.38 -26.68 -17.99
N ILE A 442 1.74 -25.95 -16.94
CA ILE A 442 2.06 -24.52 -17.03
C ILE A 442 3.35 -24.32 -17.82
N LEU A 443 4.42 -25.04 -17.49
CA LEU A 443 5.70 -24.93 -18.18
C LEU A 443 5.56 -25.25 -19.68
N ARG A 444 4.75 -26.24 -20.07
CA ARG A 444 4.51 -26.56 -21.49
C ARG A 444 3.92 -25.41 -22.28
N ARG A 445 3.13 -24.54 -21.63
CA ARG A 445 2.61 -23.31 -22.25
C ARG A 445 3.65 -22.20 -22.35
N LEU A 446 4.71 -22.29 -21.55
CA LEU A 446 5.88 -21.42 -21.59
C LEU A 446 6.97 -21.97 -22.52
N GLU A 447 6.64 -22.94 -23.38
CA GLU A 447 7.57 -23.59 -24.32
C GLU A 447 8.66 -24.43 -23.62
N CYS A 448 8.31 -24.97 -22.44
CA CYS A 448 9.00 -26.01 -21.68
C CYS A 448 7.97 -27.14 -21.38
#